data_AF-A0A950F1U7-F1
#
_entry.id   AF-A0A950F1U7-F1
#
_cell.length_a   1.000
_cell.length_b   1.000
_cell.length_c   1.000
_cell.angle_alpha   90.00
_cell.angle_beta   90.00
_cell.angle_gamma   90.00
#
_symmetry.space_group_name_H-M   'P 1'
#
loop_
_entity.id
_entity.type
_entity.pdbx_description
1 polymer ?
#
loop_
_entity_poly.entity_id
_entity_poly.type
_entity_poly.pdbx_seq_one_letter_code
_entity_poly.pdbx_strand_id
1 'polypeptide(L)'
;MRRLLSDLANYLGRLVTATRRGWNAFFFTPADPTALGLIRVVVGLLALWSLIVLGLDLRDYFGSDGWADPTVIWQTQRQRQPFAWSFWFLVPDRLLRPVWLACLTILGLYTVGLFSRVTGVLAWVIIVSTVRRVPIALFGFDQIVSTLMLYLGATFASGQAVALDRFLRRWRDARAVARSLRPAGSTGGRRVTAVEPGAPRPTIAA
;
A
#
# COMPACT_ATOMS: atom_id res chain seq x y z
N MET A 1 54.26 15.28 17.55
CA MET A 1 53.31 15.73 16.51
C MET A 1 52.73 14.60 15.65
N ARG A 2 53.56 13.73 15.04
CA ARG A 2 53.06 12.60 14.21
C ARG A 2 52.06 11.66 14.92
N ARG A 3 52.29 11.37 16.20
CA ARG A 3 51.43 10.47 17.00
C ARG A 3 50.02 11.05 17.25
N LEU A 4 49.94 12.35 17.55
CA LEU A 4 48.66 13.05 17.70
C LEU A 4 47.86 13.06 16.38
N LEU A 5 48.55 13.26 15.25
CA LEU A 5 47.92 13.22 13.92
C LEU A 5 47.41 11.82 13.56
N SER A 6 48.15 10.76 13.89
CA SER A 6 47.69 9.38 13.67
C SER A 6 46.51 9.01 14.57
N ASP A 7 46.52 9.43 15.83
CA ASP A 7 45.43 9.16 16.78
C ASP A 7 44.13 9.88 16.36
N LEU A 8 44.24 11.12 15.88
CA LEU A 8 43.13 11.89 15.32
C LEU A 8 42.56 11.21 14.06
N ALA A 9 43.41 10.79 13.12
CA ALA A 9 42.97 10.10 11.90
C ALA A 9 42.26 8.77 12.23
N ASN A 10 42.79 8.00 13.17
CA ASN A 10 42.18 6.76 13.64
C ASN A 10 40.85 7.00 14.38
N TYR A 11 40.74 8.10 15.13
CA TYR A 11 39.48 8.50 15.76
C TYR A 11 38.43 8.87 14.71
N LEU A 12 38.76 9.72 13.72
CA LEU A 12 37.84 10.10 12.66
C LEU A 12 37.40 8.90 11.82
N GLY A 13 38.31 7.97 11.50
CA GLY A 13 37.96 6.72 10.81
C GLY A 13 36.99 5.85 11.62
N ARG A 14 37.17 5.78 12.94
CA ARG A 14 36.23 5.09 13.84
C ARG A 14 34.88 5.79 13.93
N LEU A 15 34.87 7.12 13.96
CA LEU A 15 33.64 7.91 13.98
C LEU A 15 32.84 7.69 12.69
N VAL A 16 33.47 7.81 11.53
CA VAL A 16 32.81 7.59 10.22
C VAL A 16 32.24 6.18 10.12
N THR A 17 33.00 5.15 10.53
CA THR A 17 32.52 3.77 10.49
C THR A 17 31.41 3.49 11.52
N ALA A 18 31.44 4.13 12.68
CA ALA A 18 30.37 4.04 13.67
C ALA A 18 29.10 4.75 13.18
N THR A 19 29.21 5.99 12.70
CA THR A 19 28.11 6.77 12.14
C THR A 19 27.47 6.05 10.95
N ARG A 20 28.28 5.51 10.03
CA ARG A 20 27.75 4.76 8.87
C ARG A 20 27.01 3.50 9.31
N ARG A 21 27.51 2.76 10.30
CA ARG A 21 26.83 1.58 10.84
C ARG A 21 25.53 1.95 11.54
N GLY A 22 25.54 2.99 12.38
CA GLY A 22 24.34 3.51 13.04
C GLY A 22 23.29 4.01 12.04
N TRP A 23 23.72 4.75 11.01
CA TRP A 23 22.85 5.21 9.93
C TRP A 23 22.22 4.03 9.19
N ASN A 24 23.02 3.03 8.82
CA ASN A 24 22.50 1.86 8.12
C ASN A 24 21.52 1.06 8.99
N ALA A 25 21.84 0.85 10.27
CA ALA A 25 20.95 0.15 11.18
C ALA A 25 19.65 0.92 11.39
N PHE A 26 19.70 2.25 11.56
CA PHE A 26 18.49 3.04 11.79
C PHE A 26 17.55 3.06 10.58
N PHE A 27 18.06 3.28 9.36
CA PHE A 27 17.21 3.42 8.17
C PHE A 27 16.88 2.10 7.47
N PHE A 28 17.73 1.08 7.57
CA PHE A 28 17.59 -0.16 6.78
C PHE A 28 17.32 -1.42 7.62
N THR A 29 17.23 -1.33 8.95
CA THR A 29 16.74 -2.47 9.74
C THR A 29 15.28 -2.75 9.38
N PRO A 30 14.93 -3.99 8.99
CA PRO A 30 13.56 -4.35 8.67
C PRO A 30 12.63 -4.09 9.87
N ALA A 31 11.67 -3.18 9.71
CA ALA A 31 10.63 -2.89 10.68
C ALA A 31 9.35 -3.66 10.36
N ASP A 32 8.49 -3.86 11.37
CA ASP A 32 7.19 -4.52 11.20
C ASP A 32 6.28 -3.70 10.27
N PRO A 33 5.81 -4.27 9.13
CA PRO A 33 4.93 -3.55 8.19
C PRO A 33 3.48 -3.36 8.70
N THR A 34 3.13 -3.86 9.89
CA THR A 34 1.76 -3.81 10.43
C THR A 34 1.23 -2.39 10.58
N ALA A 35 2.03 -1.45 11.11
CA ALA A 35 1.62 -0.06 11.26
C ALA A 35 1.28 0.61 9.92
N LEU A 36 2.08 0.34 8.87
CA LEU A 36 1.81 0.84 7.52
C LEU A 36 0.53 0.23 6.92
N GLY A 37 0.24 -1.04 7.24
CA GLY A 37 -1.02 -1.68 6.88
C GLY A 37 -2.23 -1.00 7.54
N LEU A 38 -2.14 -0.66 8.83
CA LEU A 38 -3.21 0.05 9.54
C LEU A 38 -3.41 1.46 8.96
N ILE A 39 -2.32 2.20 8.72
CA ILE A 39 -2.39 3.53 8.09
C ILE A 39 -3.05 3.42 6.71
N ARG A 40 -2.72 2.40 5.91
CA ARG A 40 -3.40 2.15 4.61
C ARG A 40 -4.90 2.01 4.77
N VAL A 41 -5.37 1.19 5.72
CA VAL A 41 -6.81 0.98 5.95
C VAL A 41 -7.47 2.29 6.35
N VAL A 42 -6.90 3.03 7.31
CA VAL A 42 -7.44 4.32 7.77
C VAL A 42 -7.49 5.33 6.62
N VAL A 43 -6.38 5.52 5.89
CA VAL A 43 -6.30 6.46 4.76
C VAL A 43 -7.26 6.05 3.64
N GLY A 44 -7.40 4.75 3.36
CA GLY A 44 -8.35 4.23 2.39
C GLY A 44 -9.81 4.46 2.78
N LEU A 45 -10.16 4.28 4.05
CA LEU A 45 -11.50 4.57 4.57
C LEU A 45 -11.81 6.07 4.51
N LEU A 46 -10.85 6.91 4.87
CA LEU A 46 -10.97 8.37 4.79
C LEU A 46 -11.17 8.84 3.34
N ALA A 47 -10.41 8.28 2.40
CA ALA A 47 -10.56 8.54 0.97
C ALA A 47 -11.93 8.08 0.42
N LEU A 48 -12.40 6.89 0.83
CA LEU A 48 -13.73 6.40 0.48
C LEU A 48 -14.82 7.32 1.01
N TRP A 49 -14.74 7.68 2.29
CA TRP A 49 -15.69 8.58 2.92
C TRP A 49 -15.76 9.93 2.19
N SER A 50 -14.61 10.54 1.90
CA SER A 50 -14.54 11.81 1.15
C SER A 50 -15.23 11.70 -0.22
N LEU A 51 -14.93 10.63 -0.97
CA LEU A 51 -15.56 10.43 -2.27
C LEU A 51 -17.06 10.12 -2.17
N ILE A 52 -17.51 9.44 -1.11
CA ILE A 52 -18.94 9.21 -0.83
C ILE A 52 -19.65 10.54 -0.57
N VAL A 53 -19.09 11.39 0.28
CA VAL A 53 -19.65 12.72 0.60
C VAL A 53 -19.79 13.57 -0.66
N LEU A 54 -18.74 13.63 -1.48
CA LEU A 54 -18.80 14.31 -2.79
C LEU A 54 -19.80 13.67 -3.76
N GLY A 55 -20.07 12.39 -3.59
CA GLY A 55 -21.04 11.64 -4.41
C GLY A 55 -22.50 11.93 -4.08
N LEU A 56 -22.79 12.49 -2.90
CA LEU A 56 -24.16 12.86 -2.50
C LEU A 56 -24.72 13.92 -3.46
N ASP A 57 -23.92 14.94 -3.77
CA ASP A 57 -24.25 16.01 -4.72
C ASP A 57 -23.27 16.03 -5.90
N LEU A 58 -23.08 14.86 -6.53
CA LEU A 58 -22.05 14.66 -7.57
C LEU A 58 -22.15 15.66 -8.74
N ARG A 59 -23.36 16.08 -9.13
CA ARG A 59 -23.57 17.05 -10.22
C ARG A 59 -23.13 18.45 -9.82
N ASP A 60 -23.37 18.85 -8.58
CA ASP A 60 -23.02 20.17 -8.10
C ASP A 60 -21.50 20.35 -7.93
N TYR A 61 -20.81 19.26 -7.59
CA TYR A 61 -19.35 19.27 -7.46
C TYR A 61 -18.60 19.00 -8.78
N PHE A 62 -19.09 18.11 -9.64
CA PHE A 62 -18.35 17.65 -10.83
C PHE A 62 -19.00 17.97 -12.18
N GLY A 63 -20.29 18.33 -12.20
CA GLY A 63 -21.04 18.62 -13.42
C GLY A 63 -20.63 19.91 -14.12
N SER A 64 -21.12 20.11 -15.34
CA SER A 64 -20.90 21.35 -16.08
C SER A 64 -21.57 22.56 -15.44
N ASP A 65 -22.75 22.33 -14.85
CA ASP A 65 -23.61 23.36 -14.26
C ASP A 65 -23.45 23.43 -12.72
N GLY A 66 -22.35 22.89 -12.19
CA GLY A 66 -22.07 22.83 -10.77
C GLY A 66 -21.65 24.18 -10.17
N TRP A 67 -21.29 24.17 -8.88
CA TRP A 67 -20.91 25.38 -8.14
C TRP A 67 -19.66 26.08 -8.70
N ALA A 68 -18.85 25.36 -9.47
CA ALA A 68 -17.64 25.89 -10.08
C ALA A 68 -17.55 25.49 -11.56
N ASP A 69 -17.43 26.49 -12.42
CA ASP A 69 -17.26 26.26 -13.85
C ASP A 69 -15.96 25.45 -14.10
N PRO A 70 -16.07 24.26 -14.71
CA PRO A 70 -14.94 23.41 -15.08
C PRO A 70 -13.83 24.12 -15.83
N THR A 71 -14.20 25.02 -16.74
CA THR A 71 -13.28 25.73 -17.64
C THR A 71 -12.47 26.76 -16.88
N VAL A 72 -13.10 27.48 -15.95
CA VAL A 72 -12.46 28.48 -15.09
C VAL A 72 -11.47 27.80 -14.14
N ILE A 73 -11.84 26.67 -13.53
CA ILE A 73 -10.94 25.89 -12.68
C ILE A 73 -9.73 25.44 -13.49
N TRP A 74 -9.94 24.88 -14.69
CA TRP A 74 -8.87 24.41 -15.55
C TRP A 74 -7.91 25.53 -15.96
N GLN A 75 -8.43 26.67 -16.38
CA GLN A 75 -7.62 27.84 -16.74
C GLN A 75 -6.81 28.36 -15.56
N THR A 76 -7.43 28.48 -14.38
CA THR A 76 -6.76 28.94 -13.16
C THR A 76 -5.67 27.96 -12.71
N GLN A 77 -5.94 26.66 -12.76
CA GLN A 77 -4.96 25.61 -12.48
C GLN A 77 -3.77 25.73 -13.44
N ARG A 78 -4.01 25.87 -14.74
CA ARG A 78 -2.92 25.96 -15.73
C ARG A 78 -2.06 27.21 -15.56
N GLN A 79 -2.64 28.32 -15.11
CA GLN A 79 -1.89 29.55 -14.79
C GLN A 79 -1.03 29.40 -13.54
N ARG A 80 -1.57 28.82 -12.46
CA ARG A 80 -0.85 28.71 -11.18
C ARG A 80 0.08 27.49 -11.11
N GLN A 81 -0.31 26.40 -11.76
CA GLN A 81 0.27 25.06 -11.67
C GLN A 81 0.20 24.39 -13.06
N PRO A 82 1.11 24.73 -13.99
CA PRO A 82 1.03 24.30 -15.40
C PRO A 82 1.00 22.77 -15.60
N PHE A 83 1.53 22.02 -14.63
CA PHE A 83 1.61 20.55 -14.65
C PHE A 83 0.50 19.86 -13.83
N ALA A 84 -0.48 20.62 -13.32
CA ALA A 84 -1.62 20.04 -12.63
C ALA A 84 -2.55 19.32 -13.63
N TRP A 85 -2.86 18.07 -13.34
CA TRP A 85 -3.72 17.20 -14.15
C TRP A 85 -4.83 16.59 -13.30
N SER A 86 -5.98 16.32 -13.91
CA SER A 86 -7.08 15.57 -13.30
C SER A 86 -7.91 14.92 -14.39
N PHE A 87 -8.21 13.63 -14.26
CA PHE A 87 -9.02 12.95 -15.28
C PHE A 87 -10.48 13.39 -15.26
N TRP A 88 -10.96 13.99 -14.16
CA TRP A 88 -12.35 14.44 -14.04
C TRP A 88 -12.74 15.50 -15.09
N PHE A 89 -11.77 16.25 -15.63
CA PHE A 89 -12.02 17.19 -16.73
C PHE A 89 -12.34 16.50 -18.06
N LEU A 90 -12.01 15.20 -18.21
CA LEU A 90 -12.31 14.41 -19.41
C LEU A 90 -13.63 13.64 -19.29
N VAL A 91 -14.25 13.62 -18.11
CA VAL A 91 -15.46 12.84 -17.85
C VAL A 91 -16.70 13.68 -18.16
N PRO A 92 -17.54 13.29 -19.14
CA PRO A 92 -18.79 13.98 -19.42
C PRO A 92 -19.84 13.66 -18.36
N ASP A 93 -20.81 14.55 -18.19
CA ASP A 93 -21.85 14.50 -17.14
C ASP A 93 -22.63 13.17 -17.07
N ARG A 94 -22.90 12.57 -18.23
CA ARG A 94 -23.56 11.25 -18.34
C ARG A 94 -22.75 10.11 -17.71
N LEU A 95 -21.42 10.23 -17.67
CA LEU A 95 -20.49 9.23 -17.15
C LEU A 95 -20.04 9.51 -15.71
N LEU A 96 -20.49 10.61 -15.08
CA LEU A 96 -20.07 10.94 -13.71
C LEU A 96 -20.38 9.82 -12.72
N ARG A 97 -21.63 9.33 -12.72
CA ARG A 97 -22.06 8.24 -11.82
C ARG A 97 -21.27 6.94 -12.00
N PRO A 98 -21.13 6.38 -13.23
CA PRO A 98 -20.36 5.14 -13.40
C PRO A 98 -18.88 5.32 -13.10
N VAL A 99 -18.27 6.46 -13.45
CA VAL A 99 -16.85 6.72 -13.12
C VAL A 99 -16.66 6.86 -11.61
N TRP A 100 -17.58 7.53 -10.92
CA TRP A 100 -17.56 7.64 -9.47
C TRP A 100 -17.70 6.27 -8.78
N LEU A 101 -18.62 5.41 -9.23
CA LEU A 101 -18.75 4.04 -8.73
C LEU A 101 -17.48 3.20 -8.98
N ALA A 102 -16.85 3.36 -10.15
CA ALA A 102 -15.58 2.71 -10.44
C ALA A 102 -14.46 3.19 -9.50
N CYS A 103 -14.41 4.49 -9.21
CA CYS A 103 -13.46 5.06 -8.25
C CYS A 103 -13.69 4.52 -6.83
N LEU A 104 -14.95 4.43 -6.37
CA LEU A 104 -15.29 3.82 -5.09
C LEU A 104 -14.88 2.35 -5.03
N THR A 105 -15.09 1.60 -6.12
CA THR A 105 -14.69 0.20 -6.19
C THR A 105 -13.18 0.05 -6.04
N ILE A 106 -12.40 0.86 -6.78
CA ILE A 106 -10.94 0.87 -6.70
C ILE A 106 -10.45 1.25 -5.30
N LEU A 107 -11.05 2.28 -4.68
CA LEU A 107 -10.72 2.68 -3.31
C LEU A 107 -11.11 1.61 -2.29
N GLY A 108 -12.22 0.89 -2.49
CA GLY A 108 -12.60 -0.27 -1.67
C GLY A 108 -11.58 -1.39 -1.75
N LEU A 109 -11.16 -1.75 -2.98
CA LEU A 109 -10.10 -2.72 -3.20
C LEU A 109 -8.76 -2.26 -2.59
N TYR A 110 -8.47 -0.96 -2.66
CA TYR A 110 -7.31 -0.38 -2.00
C TYR A 110 -7.40 -0.57 -0.48
N THR A 111 -8.50 -0.18 0.16
CA THR A 111 -8.70 -0.29 1.61
C THR A 111 -8.56 -1.72 2.11
N VAL A 112 -9.11 -2.70 1.38
CA VAL A 112 -9.02 -4.13 1.72
C VAL A 112 -7.62 -4.73 1.43
N GLY A 113 -6.81 -4.05 0.61
CA GLY A 113 -5.49 -4.52 0.24
C GLY A 113 -5.51 -5.60 -0.84
N LEU A 114 -6.48 -5.53 -1.76
CA LEU A 114 -6.53 -6.37 -2.97
C LEU A 114 -5.77 -5.69 -4.11
N PHE A 115 -4.97 -6.48 -4.84
CA PHE A 115 -4.13 -5.98 -5.95
C PHE A 115 -3.32 -4.75 -5.55
N SER A 116 -2.74 -4.79 -4.36
CA SER A 116 -2.19 -3.65 -3.61
C SER A 116 -1.25 -2.73 -4.40
N ARG A 117 -0.54 -3.26 -5.41
CA ARG A 117 0.33 -2.50 -6.32
C ARG A 117 -0.44 -1.61 -7.28
N VAL A 118 -1.47 -2.16 -7.93
CA VAL A 118 -2.26 -1.46 -8.95
C VAL A 118 -3.24 -0.51 -8.25
N THR A 119 -3.94 -1.00 -7.24
CA THR A 119 -4.91 -0.19 -6.49
C THR A 119 -4.25 0.95 -5.74
N GLY A 120 -2.98 0.83 -5.33
CA GLY A 120 -2.24 1.92 -4.70
C GLY A 120 -2.02 3.12 -5.62
N VAL A 121 -1.53 2.86 -6.84
CA VAL A 121 -1.34 3.92 -7.84
C VAL A 121 -2.68 4.52 -8.25
N LEU A 122 -3.67 3.67 -8.54
CA LEU A 122 -5.00 4.14 -8.95
C LEU A 122 -5.70 4.95 -7.85
N ALA A 123 -5.62 4.53 -6.58
CA ALA A 123 -6.19 5.27 -5.46
C ALA A 123 -5.59 6.67 -5.33
N TRP A 124 -4.26 6.79 -5.46
CA TRP A 124 -3.59 8.08 -5.48
C TRP A 124 -4.04 8.95 -6.66
N VAL A 125 -4.10 8.37 -7.88
CA VAL A 125 -4.58 9.07 -9.09
C VAL A 125 -6.00 9.60 -8.89
N ILE A 126 -6.89 8.81 -8.29
CA ILE A 126 -8.26 9.19 -7.96
C ILE A 126 -8.28 10.40 -7.01
N ILE A 127 -7.62 10.31 -5.86
CA ILE A 127 -7.64 11.39 -4.87
C ILE A 127 -7.00 12.66 -5.39
N VAL A 128 -5.83 12.59 -6.02
CA VAL A 128 -5.18 13.78 -6.62
C VAL A 128 -6.08 14.43 -7.67
N SER A 129 -6.75 13.63 -8.49
CA SER A 129 -7.67 14.15 -9.50
C SER A 129 -8.87 14.85 -8.85
N THR A 130 -9.44 14.27 -7.80
CA THR A 130 -10.56 14.86 -7.04
C THR A 130 -10.16 16.18 -6.36
N VAL A 131 -9.00 16.21 -5.69
CA VAL A 131 -8.42 17.41 -5.06
C VAL A 131 -8.16 18.53 -6.07
N ARG A 132 -7.79 18.22 -7.31
CA ARG A 132 -7.56 19.26 -8.32
C ARG A 132 -8.85 19.72 -8.99
N ARG A 133 -9.89 18.89 -8.97
CA ARG A 133 -11.18 19.14 -9.61
C ARG A 133 -12.09 20.04 -8.78
N VAL A 134 -12.14 19.82 -7.46
CA VAL A 134 -13.11 20.50 -6.58
C VAL A 134 -12.38 21.35 -5.52
N PRO A 135 -11.63 22.41 -5.91
CA PRO A 135 -10.83 23.19 -4.95
C PRO A 135 -11.63 23.86 -3.83
N ILE A 136 -12.93 24.10 -4.06
CA ILE A 136 -13.82 24.82 -3.13
C ILE A 136 -14.21 23.98 -1.92
N ALA A 137 -14.23 22.64 -2.06
CA ALA A 137 -14.67 21.73 -1.00
C ALA A 137 -13.50 21.18 -0.15
N LEU A 138 -12.27 21.60 -0.43
CA LEU A 138 -11.07 20.98 0.13
C LEU A 138 -10.57 21.70 1.37
N PHE A 139 -10.05 20.91 2.28
CA PHE A 139 -9.33 21.38 3.46
C PHE A 139 -8.05 20.56 3.64
N GLY A 140 -7.25 20.89 4.66
CA GLY A 140 -5.91 20.27 4.85
C GLY A 140 -5.93 18.74 4.90
N PHE A 141 -7.06 18.14 5.27
CA PHE A 141 -7.33 16.71 5.22
C PHE A 141 -7.03 16.08 3.85
N ASP A 142 -7.58 16.60 2.76
CA ASP A 142 -7.44 15.97 1.45
C ASP A 142 -5.99 16.01 0.93
N GLN A 143 -5.24 17.05 1.34
CA GLN A 143 -3.81 17.17 1.04
C GLN A 143 -3.00 16.11 1.80
N ILE A 144 -3.33 15.88 3.07
CA ILE A 144 -2.69 14.84 3.90
C ILE A 144 -3.02 13.45 3.34
N VAL A 145 -4.29 13.17 3.02
CA VAL A 145 -4.72 11.89 2.43
C VAL A 145 -4.04 11.63 1.09
N SER A 146 -3.99 12.63 0.21
CA SER A 146 -3.29 12.57 -1.08
C SER A 146 -1.80 12.25 -0.91
N THR A 147 -1.12 12.95 0.02
CA THR A 147 0.31 12.76 0.29
C THR A 147 0.60 11.38 0.88
N LEU A 148 -0.22 10.93 1.83
CA LEU A 148 -0.09 9.59 2.42
C LEU A 148 -0.37 8.49 1.40
N MET A 149 -1.38 8.66 0.53
CA MET A 149 -1.64 7.73 -0.55
C MET A 149 -0.49 7.65 -1.55
N LEU A 150 0.13 8.78 -1.90
CA LEU A 150 1.33 8.79 -2.74
C LEU A 150 2.44 7.97 -2.09
N TYR A 151 2.72 8.25 -0.81
CA TYR A 151 3.76 7.58 -0.06
C TYR A 151 3.50 6.06 0.02
N LEU A 152 2.28 5.66 0.37
CA LEU A 152 1.88 4.25 0.48
C LEU A 152 1.83 3.52 -0.87
N GLY A 153 1.48 4.23 -1.94
CA GLY A 153 1.50 3.73 -3.31
C GLY A 153 2.93 3.53 -3.82
N ALA A 154 3.81 4.50 -3.59
CA ALA A 154 5.20 4.49 -4.06
C ALA A 154 6.09 3.52 -3.28
N THR A 155 5.89 3.39 -1.96
CA THR A 155 6.71 2.50 -1.13
C THR A 155 6.31 1.03 -1.23
N PHE A 156 5.13 0.71 -1.78
CA PHE A 156 4.59 -0.65 -1.95
C PHE A 156 4.59 -1.53 -0.68
N ALA A 157 4.90 -0.97 0.49
CA ALA A 157 5.13 -1.66 1.75
C ALA A 157 3.82 -2.09 2.44
N SER A 158 2.69 -1.55 2.00
CA SER A 158 1.38 -1.79 2.62
C SER A 158 0.75 -3.15 2.27
N GLY A 159 1.36 -3.93 1.37
CA GLY A 159 0.91 -5.28 1.01
C GLY A 159 1.44 -6.42 1.90
N GLN A 160 2.34 -6.13 2.85
CA GLN A 160 3.18 -7.16 3.51
C GLN A 160 2.61 -7.71 4.84
N ALA A 161 1.84 -6.93 5.61
CA ALA A 161 1.26 -7.37 6.90
C ALA A 161 -0.27 -7.49 6.88
N VAL A 162 -1.00 -6.42 6.54
CA VAL A 162 -2.47 -6.32 6.62
C VAL A 162 -3.07 -6.15 5.23
N ALA A 163 -2.89 -7.15 4.37
CA ALA A 163 -3.47 -7.16 3.02
C ALA A 163 -4.16 -8.48 2.75
N LEU A 164 -5.39 -8.43 2.20
CA LEU A 164 -6.13 -9.62 1.81
C LEU A 164 -5.35 -10.46 0.78
N ASP A 165 -4.49 -9.83 -0.04
CA ASP A 165 -3.55 -10.50 -0.95
C ASP A 165 -2.67 -11.55 -0.22
N ARG A 166 -2.18 -11.24 0.99
CA ARG A 166 -1.38 -12.17 1.81
C ARG A 166 -2.22 -13.30 2.37
N PHE A 167 -3.41 -12.98 2.87
CA PHE A 167 -4.34 -13.98 3.39
C PHE A 167 -4.74 -14.99 2.31
N LEU A 168 -5.08 -14.50 1.10
CA LEU A 168 -5.41 -15.34 -0.06
C LEU A 168 -4.23 -16.20 -0.50
N ARG A 169 -3.01 -15.67 -0.53
CA ARG A 169 -1.79 -16.47 -0.82
C ARG A 169 -1.59 -17.58 0.21
N ARG A 170 -1.59 -17.22 1.50
CA ARG A 170 -1.42 -18.19 2.60
C ARG A 170 -2.50 -19.27 2.59
N TRP A 171 -3.74 -18.90 2.28
CA TRP A 171 -4.84 -19.86 2.17
C TRP A 171 -4.69 -20.79 0.96
N ARG A 172 -4.22 -20.27 -0.19
CA ARG A 172 -3.93 -21.09 -1.37
C ARG A 172 -2.77 -22.05 -1.11
N ASP A 173 -1.72 -21.59 -0.45
CA ASP A 173 -0.56 -22.41 -0.07
C ASP A 173 -0.97 -23.50 0.94
N ALA A 174 -1.77 -23.16 1.95
CA ALA A 174 -2.33 -24.13 2.89
C ALA A 174 -3.21 -25.19 2.20
N ARG A 175 -4.01 -24.79 1.21
CA ARG A 175 -4.80 -25.70 0.37
C ARG A 175 -3.94 -26.57 -0.56
N ALA A 176 -2.81 -26.06 -1.04
CA ALA A 176 -1.86 -26.82 -1.86
C ALA A 176 -1.15 -27.89 -1.02
N VAL A 177 -0.70 -27.54 0.19
CA VAL A 177 -0.13 -28.48 1.17
C VAL A 177 -1.15 -29.54 1.58
N ALA A 178 -2.40 -29.15 1.86
CA ALA A 178 -3.46 -30.12 2.16
C ALA A 178 -3.77 -31.06 0.98
N ARG A 179 -3.57 -30.59 -0.26
CA ARG A 179 -3.69 -31.42 -1.48
C ARG A 179 -2.51 -32.37 -1.66
N SER A 180 -1.28 -31.96 -1.32
CA SER A 180 -0.10 -32.82 -1.37
C SER A 180 -0.07 -33.85 -0.23
N LEU A 181 -0.71 -33.55 0.89
CA LEU A 181 -0.94 -34.50 1.99
C LEU A 181 -2.08 -35.50 1.71
N ARG A 182 -2.80 -35.33 0.60
CA ARG A 182 -3.78 -36.32 0.14
C ARG A 182 -2.98 -37.50 -0.44
N PRO A 183 -3.00 -38.69 0.19
CA PRO A 183 -2.13 -39.78 -0.23
C PRO A 183 -2.46 -40.17 -1.67
N ALA A 184 -1.44 -40.20 -2.54
CA ALA A 184 -1.53 -40.89 -3.81
C ALA A 184 -1.67 -42.39 -3.49
N GLY A 185 -2.86 -42.95 -3.72
CA GLY A 185 -3.07 -44.39 -3.73
C GLY A 185 -3.12 -45.06 -2.36
N SER A 186 -4.29 -45.00 -1.71
CA SER A 186 -4.75 -46.19 -0.98
C SER A 186 -5.06 -47.28 -2.01
N THR A 187 -4.07 -48.10 -2.39
CA THR A 187 -4.22 -49.42 -3.03
C THR A 187 -2.85 -50.12 -3.18
N GLY A 188 -2.01 -50.04 -2.15
CA GLY A 188 -0.75 -50.76 -2.12
C GLY A 188 -0.37 -51.04 -0.68
N GLY A 189 -0.88 -52.14 -0.14
CA GLY A 189 -0.75 -52.47 1.27
C GLY A 189 0.69 -52.48 1.75
N ARG A 190 0.96 -51.75 2.84
CA ARG A 190 2.05 -52.09 3.75
C ARG A 190 1.40 -52.61 5.02
N ARG A 191 1.51 -53.92 5.23
CA ARG A 191 1.03 -54.62 6.43
C ARG A 191 1.63 -53.93 7.66
N VAL A 192 0.77 -53.50 8.57
CA VAL A 192 1.16 -53.19 9.94
C VAL A 192 1.44 -54.54 10.60
N THR A 193 2.72 -54.90 10.72
CA THR A 193 3.14 -55.95 11.64
C THR A 193 3.40 -55.31 13.00
N ALA A 194 2.69 -55.79 14.02
CA ALA A 194 2.82 -55.36 15.40
C ALA A 194 4.08 -55.93 16.04
N VAL A 195 5.27 -55.52 15.60
CA VAL A 195 6.53 -55.76 16.33
C VAL A 195 7.51 -54.65 15.99
N GLU A 196 7.49 -53.56 16.75
CA GLU A 196 8.71 -52.81 17.05
C GLU A 196 8.52 -52.10 18.40
N PRO A 197 9.22 -52.52 19.47
CA PRO A 197 9.09 -51.90 20.77
C PRO A 197 9.68 -50.49 20.74
N GLY A 198 8.91 -49.52 21.25
CA GLY A 198 9.29 -48.11 21.35
C GLY A 198 10.47 -47.88 22.30
N ALA A 199 11.69 -48.12 21.80
CA ALA A 199 12.93 -47.73 22.45
C ALA A 199 13.59 -46.59 21.65
N PRO A 200 13.72 -45.38 22.23
CA PRO A 200 14.39 -44.27 21.56
C PRO A 200 15.90 -44.53 21.49
N ARG A 201 16.48 -44.43 20.29
CA ARG A 201 17.94 -44.45 20.10
C ARG A 201 18.47 -43.00 20.00
N PRO A 202 19.47 -42.62 20.81
CA PRO A 202 20.17 -41.36 20.67
C PRO A 202 21.16 -41.48 19.51
N THR A 203 21.38 -40.40 18.77
CA THR A 203 22.54 -40.31 17.88
C THR A 203 23.22 -38.97 18.14
N ILE A 204 24.11 -38.99 19.13
CA ILE A 204 25.21 -38.04 19.27
C ILE A 204 26.41 -38.58 18.48
N ALA A 205 27.18 -37.64 17.93
CA ALA A 205 28.54 -37.73 17.38
C ALA A 205 28.67 -38.36 15.98
N ALA A 206 29.52 -37.85 15.10
CA ALA A 206 30.75 -37.08 15.30
C ALA A 206 30.89 -35.90 14.33
#